data_AF-A0A955MGE7-F1
#
_entry.id   AF-A0A955MGE7-F1
#
_cell.length_a   1.000
_cell.length_b   1.000
_cell.length_c   1.000
_cell.angle_alpha   90.00
_cell.angle_beta   90.00
_cell.angle_gamma   90.00
#
_symmetry.space_group_name_H-M   'P 1'
#
loop_
_entity.id
_entity.type
_entity.pdbx_description
1 polymer ?
#
loop_
_entity_poly.entity_id
_entity_poly.type
_entity_poly.pdbx_seq_one_letter_code
_entity_poly.pdbx_strand_id
1 'polypeptide(L)'
;MGQDERHYNINKLNFLFAIASLVLLSALGMVFLRDNDKEWRKYQTEFQTLEIEKTRVKKDAEEVKLASNGEYEELLAKLETAQAAFDQKCQFKELEKELAKLQAENEILNQQYKFSKAEMDAAKYRYETAQSHHAANLEQASTEFYALDEKTKTLNLQVEESNKKLFSKEKIIDSCGEELENLQKEKRQLVQKKNLLDRKLNKIDPQEMSFVNQMAQMVRNLPVIDLANPSLKIEQVVLQDVRDDVNFMTVPKVERCITCHLGISNPDYKDEAQPFKTHPNLELFVGNDSPHPLEEFGCTVCHGGRSRGIDFSRAAHTPASAVQKKAWIEKYDWEKLELWEEPMLPLVNVQAGCFKCHSGESTIKGADKLNLGLDVIERAGCYNCHVIDKYKDWPKTGPDLTQIASKLTPAWAYKWIADPQSFRHKTWMPSYFNQSNNSDPESKLRSQQEIHAIVHYLFAKSEAFTAEVNSLKGNPINGESLVNSVGCLACHQLKDEAQAQPETANSLRRRFGPILSGIGTKTTREWLIDWLKDPQRYHPQTRMPNLRLTDQEAADIASFLIADTNTNFASKTSPMIDDKVLNEIAFDFLKKNLPKEKATTELAAMN
;
A
#
# COMPACT_ATOMS: atom_id res chain seq x y z
N MET A 1 -18.39 -80.59 -11.86
CA MET A 1 -18.80 -79.56 -10.88
C MET A 1 -17.64 -78.59 -10.73
N GLY A 2 -17.69 -77.33 -11.11
CA GLY A 2 -18.60 -76.61 -11.99
C GLY A 2 -17.74 -75.60 -12.74
N GLN A 3 -17.98 -75.46 -14.05
CA GLN A 3 -17.56 -74.26 -14.75
C GLN A 3 -18.29 -73.12 -14.05
N ASP A 4 -17.57 -72.29 -13.29
CA ASP A 4 -18.13 -71.01 -12.85
C ASP A 4 -18.56 -70.29 -14.12
N GLU A 5 -19.87 -70.17 -14.32
CA GLU A 5 -20.51 -69.33 -15.32
C GLU A 5 -20.17 -67.87 -15.03
N ARG A 6 -18.91 -67.48 -15.27
CA ARG A 6 -18.54 -66.08 -15.29
C ARG A 6 -18.90 -65.60 -16.69
N HIS A 7 -19.94 -64.77 -16.78
CA HIS A 7 -20.39 -64.14 -18.03
C HIS A 7 -19.32 -63.29 -18.73
N TYR A 8 -18.08 -63.24 -18.21
CA TYR A 8 -16.97 -62.41 -18.67
C TYR A 8 -15.63 -63.12 -18.50
N ASN A 9 -14.70 -62.89 -19.42
CA ASN A 9 -13.34 -63.43 -19.38
C ASN A 9 -12.48 -62.64 -18.36
N ILE A 10 -12.08 -63.29 -17.26
CA ILE A 10 -11.29 -62.68 -16.17
C ILE A 10 -9.97 -62.07 -16.68
N ASN A 11 -9.26 -62.73 -17.59
CA ASN A 11 -7.98 -62.23 -18.08
C ASN A 11 -8.17 -60.93 -18.89
N LYS A 12 -9.25 -60.84 -19.69
CA LYS A 12 -9.63 -59.60 -20.38
C LYS A 12 -10.04 -58.51 -19.38
N LEU A 13 -10.77 -58.86 -18.32
CA LEU A 13 -11.17 -57.93 -17.28
C LEU A 13 -9.95 -57.37 -16.51
N ASN A 14 -9.02 -58.23 -16.10
CA ASN A 14 -7.79 -57.82 -15.41
C ASN A 14 -6.91 -56.93 -16.31
N PHE A 15 -6.82 -57.25 -17.60
CA PHE A 15 -6.09 -56.43 -18.57
C PHE A 15 -6.74 -55.04 -18.74
N LEU A 16 -8.07 -54.99 -18.90
CA LEU A 16 -8.81 -53.73 -18.98
C LEU A 16 -8.71 -52.93 -17.67
N PHE A 17 -8.76 -53.59 -16.51
CA PHE A 17 -8.59 -52.96 -15.21
C PHE A 17 -7.19 -52.38 -15.04
N ALA A 18 -6.14 -53.09 -15.48
CA ALA A 18 -4.77 -52.59 -15.48
C ALA A 18 -4.63 -51.35 -16.38
N ILE A 19 -5.19 -51.38 -17.58
CA ILE A 19 -5.21 -50.21 -18.48
C ILE A 19 -5.97 -49.04 -17.84
N ALA A 20 -7.18 -49.27 -17.33
CA ALA A 20 -7.99 -48.23 -16.70
C ALA A 20 -7.28 -47.63 -15.47
N SER A 21 -6.59 -48.45 -14.69
CA SER A 21 -5.78 -48.00 -13.55
C SER A 21 -4.59 -47.15 -14.00
N LEU A 22 -3.90 -47.52 -15.08
CA LEU A 22 -2.81 -46.71 -15.65
C LEU A 22 -3.30 -45.39 -16.23
N VAL A 23 -4.48 -45.38 -16.88
CA VAL A 23 -5.13 -44.17 -17.37
C VAL A 23 -5.57 -43.26 -16.22
N LEU A 24 -6.13 -43.83 -15.15
CA LEU A 24 -6.50 -43.05 -13.97
C LEU A 24 -5.25 -42.48 -13.28
N LEU A 25 -4.18 -43.27 -13.15
CA LEU A 25 -2.91 -42.82 -12.57
C LEU A 25 -2.27 -41.70 -13.41
N SER A 26 -2.30 -41.80 -14.74
CA SER A 26 -1.76 -40.75 -15.61
C SER A 26 -2.63 -39.48 -15.57
N ALA A 27 -3.96 -39.62 -15.55
CA ALA A 27 -4.88 -38.50 -15.36
C ALA A 27 -4.65 -37.80 -14.01
N LEU A 28 -4.51 -38.57 -12.93
CA LEU A 28 -4.21 -38.04 -11.60
C LEU A 28 -2.85 -37.33 -11.58
N GLY A 29 -1.82 -37.94 -12.19
CA GLY A 29 -0.51 -37.31 -12.37
C GLY A 29 -0.59 -35.99 -13.13
N MET A 30 -1.37 -35.93 -14.22
CA MET A 30 -1.61 -34.70 -14.98
C MET A 30 -2.33 -33.63 -14.15
N VAL A 31 -3.32 -34.01 -13.34
CA VAL A 31 -4.01 -33.08 -12.42
C VAL A 31 -3.04 -32.49 -11.42
N PHE A 32 -2.20 -33.31 -10.78
CA PHE A 32 -1.20 -32.82 -9.82
C PHE A 32 -0.15 -31.92 -10.48
N LEU A 33 0.34 -32.28 -11.66
CA LEU A 33 1.29 -31.44 -12.40
C LEU A 33 0.67 -30.08 -12.76
N ARG A 34 -0.56 -30.09 -13.26
CA ARG A 34 -1.29 -28.86 -13.62
C ARG A 34 -1.64 -28.02 -12.40
N ASP A 35 -1.98 -28.65 -11.28
CA ASP A 35 -2.29 -27.91 -10.05
C ASP A 35 -1.03 -27.31 -9.44
N ASN A 36 0.11 -27.98 -9.56
CA ASN A 36 1.40 -27.47 -9.09
C ASN A 36 1.96 -26.33 -9.94
N ASP A 37 1.65 -26.30 -11.25
CA ASP A 37 2.07 -25.26 -12.21
C ASP A 37 1.22 -23.98 -12.10
N LYS A 38 1.27 -23.33 -10.93
CA LYS A 38 0.59 -22.04 -10.67
C LYS A 38 1.43 -20.85 -11.13
N GLU A 39 0.74 -19.80 -11.59
CA GLU A 39 1.36 -18.57 -12.12
C GLU A 39 2.36 -17.93 -11.12
N TRP A 40 2.01 -17.88 -9.83
CA TRP A 40 2.85 -17.27 -8.79
C TRP A 40 4.26 -17.89 -8.66
N ARG A 41 4.42 -19.18 -8.96
CA ARG A 41 5.72 -19.87 -8.86
C ARG A 41 6.73 -19.29 -9.85
N LYS A 42 6.25 -18.83 -11.02
CA LYS A 42 7.09 -18.16 -12.03
C LYS A 42 7.69 -16.87 -11.47
N TYR A 43 6.88 -16.02 -10.85
CA TYR A 43 7.35 -14.78 -10.25
C TYR A 43 8.36 -15.03 -9.13
N GLN A 44 8.15 -16.04 -8.27
CA GLN A 44 9.12 -16.38 -7.24
C GLN A 44 10.44 -16.92 -7.79
N THR A 45 10.38 -17.72 -8.86
CA THR A 45 11.59 -18.25 -9.51
C THR A 45 12.41 -17.13 -10.17
N GLU A 46 11.72 -16.19 -10.85
CA GLU A 46 12.34 -14.98 -11.42
C GLU A 46 12.96 -14.11 -10.32
N PHE A 47 12.25 -13.90 -9.20
CA PHE A 47 12.77 -13.14 -8.07
C PHE A 47 13.96 -13.81 -7.39
N GLN A 48 13.96 -15.14 -7.25
CA GLN A 48 15.12 -15.88 -6.71
C GLN A 48 16.36 -15.67 -7.58
N THR A 49 16.21 -15.70 -8.89
CA THR A 49 17.32 -15.40 -9.83
C THR A 49 17.87 -14.00 -9.59
N LEU A 50 16.97 -13.01 -9.51
CA LEU A 50 17.33 -11.61 -9.24
C LEU A 50 18.01 -11.45 -7.86
N GLU A 51 17.52 -12.15 -6.84
CA GLU A 51 18.08 -12.13 -5.49
C GLU A 51 19.48 -12.76 -5.44
N ILE A 52 19.72 -13.84 -6.19
CA ILE A 52 21.05 -14.45 -6.35
C ILE A 52 22.00 -13.45 -6.98
N GLU A 53 21.63 -12.84 -8.11
CA GLU A 53 22.46 -11.86 -8.82
C GLU A 53 22.84 -10.67 -7.93
N LYS A 54 21.86 -10.06 -7.26
CA LYS A 54 22.12 -8.94 -6.33
C LYS A 54 22.99 -9.38 -5.15
N THR A 55 22.76 -10.57 -4.61
CA THR A 55 23.55 -11.08 -3.47
C THR A 55 25.00 -11.34 -3.89
N ARG A 56 25.24 -11.87 -5.10
CA ARG A 56 26.58 -12.04 -5.69
C ARG A 56 27.28 -10.68 -5.85
N VAL A 57 26.64 -9.70 -6.46
CA VAL A 57 27.20 -8.34 -6.61
C VAL A 57 27.56 -7.72 -5.26
N LYS A 58 26.69 -7.87 -4.24
CA LYS A 58 26.98 -7.39 -2.88
C LYS A 58 28.16 -8.11 -2.25
N LYS A 59 28.26 -9.43 -2.44
CA LYS A 59 29.38 -10.23 -1.95
C LYS A 59 30.68 -9.77 -2.60
N ASP A 60 30.72 -9.66 -3.92
CA ASP A 60 31.90 -9.23 -4.66
C ASP A 60 32.36 -7.84 -4.22
N ALA A 61 31.42 -6.92 -3.99
CA ALA A 61 31.72 -5.59 -3.46
C ALA A 61 32.31 -5.63 -2.04
N GLU A 62 31.80 -6.48 -1.15
CA GLU A 62 32.37 -6.67 0.19
C GLU A 62 33.73 -7.39 0.14
N GLU A 63 33.94 -8.31 -0.80
CA GLU A 63 35.25 -8.95 -1.03
C GLU A 63 36.31 -7.95 -1.48
N VAL A 64 35.97 -7.03 -2.40
CA VAL A 64 36.87 -5.94 -2.82
C VAL A 64 37.18 -5.00 -1.66
N LYS A 65 36.19 -4.67 -0.81
CA LYS A 65 36.41 -3.86 0.39
C LYS A 65 37.32 -4.55 1.40
N LEU A 66 37.17 -5.86 1.59
CA LEU A 66 38.03 -6.65 2.47
C LEU A 66 39.45 -6.71 1.92
N ALA A 67 39.62 -6.95 0.61
CA ALA A 67 40.93 -7.05 -0.03
C ALA A 67 41.71 -5.71 -0.03
N SER A 68 41.01 -4.57 0.02
CA SER A 68 41.61 -3.23 0.11
C SER A 68 41.70 -2.70 1.55
N ASN A 69 41.29 -3.49 2.55
CA ASN A 69 41.40 -3.12 3.94
C ASN A 69 42.78 -3.49 4.49
N GLY A 70 43.61 -2.48 4.78
CA GLY A 70 44.95 -2.67 5.34
C GLY A 70 44.95 -3.41 6.68
N GLU A 71 43.92 -3.24 7.53
CA GLU A 71 43.80 -3.99 8.78
C GLU A 71 43.55 -5.49 8.53
N TYR A 72 42.82 -5.83 7.47
CA TYR A 72 42.56 -7.22 7.11
C TYR A 72 43.81 -7.91 6.55
N GLU A 73 44.59 -7.21 5.72
CA GLU A 73 45.86 -7.71 5.19
C GLU A 73 46.89 -7.93 6.32
N GLU A 74 47.02 -6.97 7.24
CA GLU A 74 47.89 -7.10 8.42
C GLU A 74 47.45 -8.26 9.31
N LEU A 75 46.13 -8.44 9.50
CA LEU A 75 45.57 -9.55 10.27
C LEU A 75 45.85 -10.91 9.62
N LEU A 76 45.81 -11.00 8.28
CA LEU A 76 46.17 -12.24 7.57
C LEU A 76 47.65 -12.58 7.77
N ALA A 77 48.54 -11.60 7.70
CA ALA A 77 49.97 -11.81 7.96
C ALA A 77 50.24 -12.22 9.43
N LYS A 78 49.54 -11.60 10.40
CA LYS A 78 49.58 -12.01 11.81
C LYS A 78 49.07 -13.43 12.01
N LEU A 79 47.97 -13.81 11.35
CA LEU A 79 47.42 -15.17 11.40
C LEU A 79 48.39 -16.20 10.82
N GLU A 80 49.05 -15.92 9.70
CA GLU A 80 50.04 -16.81 9.11
C GLU A 80 51.23 -17.02 10.06
N THR A 81 51.71 -15.93 10.67
CA THR A 81 52.82 -15.96 11.65
C THR A 81 52.41 -16.72 12.91
N ALA A 82 51.21 -16.47 13.45
CA ALA A 82 50.67 -17.15 14.62
C ALA A 82 50.39 -18.64 14.34
N GLN A 83 49.92 -18.99 13.14
CA GLN A 83 49.72 -20.38 12.72
C GLN A 83 51.06 -21.12 12.62
N ALA A 84 52.08 -20.52 12.01
CA ALA A 84 53.41 -21.11 11.95
C ALA A 84 54.04 -21.27 13.34
N ALA A 85 53.85 -20.28 14.22
CA ALA A 85 54.29 -20.35 15.61
C ALA A 85 53.57 -21.45 16.39
N PHE A 86 52.26 -21.61 16.18
CA PHE A 86 51.44 -22.68 16.77
C PHE A 86 51.91 -24.06 16.31
N ASP A 87 52.10 -24.25 14.99
CA ASP A 87 52.54 -25.52 14.40
C ASP A 87 53.95 -25.91 14.88
N GLN A 88 54.85 -24.94 15.04
CA GLN A 88 56.24 -25.18 15.42
C GLN A 88 56.44 -25.33 16.95
N LYS A 89 55.79 -24.50 17.78
CA LYS A 89 55.99 -24.52 19.24
C LYS A 89 55.14 -25.56 19.95
N CYS A 90 53.91 -25.79 19.52
CA CYS A 90 52.94 -26.48 20.37
C CYS A 90 52.85 -27.98 20.10
N GLN A 91 53.49 -28.53 19.05
CA GLN A 91 53.40 -29.96 18.69
C GLN A 91 52.00 -30.52 18.94
N PHE A 92 50.96 -29.79 18.50
CA PHE A 92 49.61 -29.91 19.06
C PHE A 92 49.06 -31.34 19.03
N LYS A 93 49.34 -32.08 17.95
CA LYS A 93 48.95 -33.50 17.81
C LYS A 93 49.55 -34.40 18.89
N GLU A 94 50.74 -34.10 19.37
CA GLU A 94 51.43 -34.87 20.41
C GLU A 94 50.86 -34.53 21.79
N LEU A 95 50.65 -33.24 22.08
CA LEU A 95 49.97 -32.80 23.31
C LEU A 95 48.52 -33.28 23.40
N GLU A 96 47.77 -33.28 22.30
CA GLU A 96 46.39 -33.78 22.23
C GLU A 96 46.33 -35.29 22.51
N LYS A 97 47.29 -36.05 21.98
CA LYS A 97 47.43 -37.49 22.24
C LYS A 97 47.80 -37.78 23.71
N GLU A 98 48.69 -36.98 24.29
CA GLU A 98 49.04 -37.08 25.71
C GLU A 98 47.86 -36.70 26.61
N LEU A 99 47.11 -35.66 26.27
CA LEU A 99 45.91 -35.24 27.00
C LEU A 99 44.84 -36.35 26.95
N ALA A 100 44.56 -36.90 25.77
CA ALA A 100 43.61 -38.00 25.62
C ALA A 100 44.00 -39.22 26.46
N LYS A 101 45.31 -39.52 26.56
CA LYS A 101 45.81 -40.58 27.43
C LYS A 101 45.58 -40.28 28.91
N LEU A 102 45.92 -39.08 29.37
CA LEU A 102 45.69 -38.65 30.75
C LEU A 102 44.20 -38.61 31.11
N GLN A 103 43.33 -38.24 30.16
CA GLN A 103 41.88 -38.22 30.34
C GLN A 103 41.35 -39.64 30.55
N ALA A 104 41.79 -40.60 29.71
CA ALA A 104 41.42 -42.00 29.87
C ALA A 104 41.93 -42.58 31.21
N GLU A 105 43.17 -42.27 31.63
CA GLU A 105 43.71 -42.68 32.93
C GLU A 105 42.93 -42.08 34.11
N ASN A 106 42.54 -40.80 33.99
CA ASN A 106 41.73 -40.11 34.98
C ASN A 106 40.33 -40.70 35.10
N GLU A 107 39.66 -41.01 33.99
CA GLU A 107 38.34 -41.64 33.98
C GLU A 107 38.36 -43.00 34.70
N ILE A 108 39.39 -43.81 34.45
CA ILE A 108 39.58 -45.10 35.13
C ILE A 108 39.75 -44.90 36.64
N LEU A 109 40.61 -43.97 37.07
CA LEU A 109 40.82 -43.66 38.50
C LEU A 109 39.54 -43.13 39.16
N ASN A 110 38.82 -42.23 38.48
CA ASN A 110 37.55 -41.69 38.95
C ASN A 110 36.49 -42.79 39.11
N GLN A 111 36.44 -43.73 38.17
CA GLN A 111 35.55 -44.88 38.24
C GLN A 111 35.89 -45.78 39.44
N GLN A 112 37.18 -46.08 39.65
CA GLN A 112 37.64 -46.87 40.80
C GLN A 112 37.34 -46.18 42.14
N TYR A 113 37.56 -44.87 42.23
CA TYR A 113 37.20 -44.06 43.39
C TYR A 113 35.69 -44.11 43.67
N LYS A 114 34.85 -43.92 42.65
CA LYS A 114 33.38 -43.98 42.79
C LYS A 114 32.91 -45.35 43.29
N PHE A 115 33.47 -46.44 42.77
CA PHE A 115 33.15 -47.79 43.26
C PHE A 115 33.61 -48.00 44.70
N SER A 116 34.86 -47.65 45.03
CA SER A 116 35.38 -47.77 46.40
C SER A 116 34.57 -46.94 47.40
N LYS A 117 34.14 -45.74 47.02
CA LYS A 117 33.28 -44.87 47.83
C LYS A 117 31.91 -45.51 48.08
N ALA A 118 31.29 -46.08 47.04
CA ALA A 118 30.01 -46.77 47.20
C ALA A 118 30.12 -47.99 48.13
N GLU A 119 31.20 -48.77 48.01
CA GLU A 119 31.50 -49.88 48.91
C GLU A 119 31.73 -49.41 50.35
N MET A 120 32.49 -48.33 50.53
CA MET A 120 32.77 -47.71 51.83
C MET A 120 31.50 -47.16 52.48
N ASP A 121 30.62 -46.47 51.73
CA ASP A 121 29.35 -45.95 52.24
C ASP A 121 28.42 -47.09 52.69
N ALA A 122 28.39 -48.20 51.94
CA ALA A 122 27.66 -49.40 52.35
C ALA A 122 28.26 -50.05 53.62
N ALA A 123 29.58 -50.13 53.72
CA ALA A 123 30.27 -50.64 54.92
C ALA A 123 30.08 -49.72 56.14
N LYS A 124 30.08 -48.40 55.94
CA LYS A 124 29.77 -47.40 56.96
C LYS A 124 28.37 -47.59 57.53
N TYR A 125 27.37 -47.75 56.67
CA TYR A 125 26.00 -48.04 57.10
C TYR A 125 25.92 -49.34 57.91
N ARG A 126 26.62 -50.41 57.47
CA ARG A 126 26.69 -51.68 58.22
C ARG A 126 27.32 -51.49 59.60
N TYR A 127 28.40 -50.72 59.69
CA TYR A 127 29.09 -50.40 60.94
C TYR A 127 28.22 -49.57 61.90
N GLU A 128 27.60 -48.49 61.43
CA GLU A 128 26.71 -47.63 62.22
C GLU A 128 25.47 -48.40 62.72
N THR A 129 24.93 -49.30 61.88
CA THR A 129 23.83 -50.20 62.25
C THR A 129 24.26 -51.23 63.30
N ALA A 130 25.43 -51.86 63.14
CA ALA A 130 25.95 -52.80 64.13
C ALA A 130 26.27 -52.13 65.47
N GLN A 131 26.73 -50.88 65.45
CA GLN A 131 27.04 -50.07 66.64
C GLN A 131 25.77 -49.69 67.41
N SER A 132 24.72 -49.25 66.71
CA SER A 132 23.43 -48.86 67.31
C SER A 132 22.63 -50.04 67.87
N HIS A 133 22.77 -51.24 67.30
CA HIS A 133 22.07 -52.44 67.76
C HIS A 133 22.90 -53.38 68.66
N HIS A 134 24.11 -53.00 69.06
CA HIS A 134 25.04 -53.84 69.84
C HIS A 134 25.27 -55.24 69.23
N ALA A 135 25.36 -55.31 67.90
CA ALA A 135 25.43 -56.58 67.18
C ALA A 135 26.79 -57.27 67.39
N ALA A 136 26.80 -58.61 67.46
CA ALA A 136 28.00 -59.42 67.70
C ALA A 136 29.07 -59.29 66.59
N ASN A 137 28.72 -58.77 65.41
CA ASN A 137 29.61 -58.57 64.27
C ASN A 137 30.20 -57.15 64.18
N LEU A 138 30.11 -56.34 65.25
CA LEU A 138 30.61 -54.96 65.28
C LEU A 138 32.10 -54.84 64.92
N GLU A 139 32.95 -55.73 65.45
CA GLU A 139 34.40 -55.71 65.21
C GLU A 139 34.75 -56.01 63.75
N GLN A 140 34.02 -56.94 63.12
CA GLN A 140 34.17 -57.27 61.71
C GLN A 140 33.72 -56.11 60.81
N ALA A 141 32.57 -55.49 61.11
CA ALA A 141 32.07 -54.33 60.36
C ALA A 141 32.97 -53.09 60.50
N SER A 142 33.57 -52.89 61.68
CA SER A 142 34.54 -51.82 61.93
C SER A 142 35.80 -52.00 61.09
N THR A 143 36.34 -53.22 61.05
CA THR A 143 37.56 -53.54 60.29
C THR A 143 37.33 -53.36 58.79
N GLU A 144 36.18 -53.82 58.28
CA GLU A 144 35.79 -53.66 56.87
C GLU A 144 35.63 -52.18 56.49
N PHE A 145 34.97 -51.38 57.33
CA PHE A 145 34.80 -49.94 57.10
C PHE A 145 36.15 -49.20 57.05
N TYR A 146 37.02 -49.38 58.04
CA TYR A 146 38.31 -48.67 58.08
C TYR A 146 39.24 -49.07 56.92
N ALA A 147 39.21 -50.35 56.50
CA ALA A 147 39.97 -50.79 55.33
C ALA A 147 39.47 -50.13 54.03
N LEU A 148 38.15 -50.01 53.85
CA LEU A 148 37.55 -49.34 52.69
C LEU A 148 37.70 -47.82 52.74
N ASP A 149 37.72 -47.21 53.93
CA ASP A 149 37.98 -45.78 54.13
C ASP A 149 39.42 -45.42 53.72
N GLU A 150 40.42 -46.21 54.14
CA GLU A 150 41.82 -46.03 53.74
C GLU A 150 42.02 -46.19 52.23
N LYS A 151 41.41 -47.23 51.64
CA LYS A 151 41.41 -47.47 50.17
C LYS A 151 40.77 -46.30 49.42
N THR A 152 39.62 -45.81 49.89
CA THR A 152 38.88 -44.70 49.25
C THR A 152 39.66 -43.39 49.36
N LYS A 153 40.29 -43.10 50.50
CA LYS A 153 41.19 -41.94 50.67
C LYS A 153 42.38 -41.99 49.73
N THR A 154 42.99 -43.16 49.57
CA THR A 154 44.12 -43.38 48.66
C THR A 154 43.71 -43.14 47.20
N LEU A 155 42.58 -43.68 46.77
CA LEU A 155 42.03 -43.46 45.43
C LEU A 155 41.66 -41.99 45.20
N ASN A 156 41.11 -41.30 46.20
CA ASN A 156 40.83 -39.87 46.10
C ASN A 156 42.10 -39.05 45.85
N LEU A 157 43.19 -39.33 46.57
CA LEU A 157 44.48 -38.67 46.36
C LEU A 157 45.02 -38.91 44.94
N GLN A 158 44.86 -40.12 44.40
CA GLN A 158 45.26 -40.44 43.03
C GLN A 158 44.42 -39.70 41.97
N VAL A 159 43.12 -39.56 42.20
CA VAL A 159 42.23 -38.75 41.35
C VAL A 159 42.63 -37.27 41.39
N GLU A 160 42.90 -36.72 42.57
CA GLU A 160 43.37 -35.33 42.71
C GLU A 160 44.71 -35.08 42.01
N GLU A 161 45.66 -36.01 42.12
CA GLU A 161 46.94 -35.91 41.43
C GLU A 161 46.78 -36.01 39.91
N SER A 162 45.91 -36.91 39.43
CA SER A 162 45.58 -37.02 38.01
C SER A 162 44.88 -35.76 37.48
N ASN A 163 43.95 -35.18 38.23
CA ASN A 163 43.30 -33.91 37.89
C ASN A 163 44.31 -32.75 37.80
N LYS A 164 45.32 -32.70 38.68
CA LYS A 164 46.40 -31.70 38.59
C LYS A 164 47.21 -31.86 37.30
N LYS A 165 47.51 -33.10 36.90
CA LYS A 165 48.24 -33.40 35.65
C LYS A 165 47.41 -32.98 34.43
N LEU A 166 46.12 -33.32 34.39
CA LEU A 166 45.19 -32.86 33.36
C LEU A 166 45.14 -31.34 33.26
N PHE A 167 44.86 -30.66 34.37
CA PHE A 167 44.75 -29.20 34.40
C PHE A 167 46.04 -28.52 33.93
N SER A 168 47.22 -29.06 34.29
CA SER A 168 48.50 -28.52 33.83
C SER A 168 48.69 -28.65 32.32
N LYS A 169 48.20 -29.75 31.72
CA LYS A 169 48.30 -30.01 30.28
C LYS A 169 47.26 -29.24 29.49
N GLU A 170 46.02 -29.19 29.95
CA GLU A 170 44.95 -28.34 29.39
C GLU A 170 45.38 -26.88 29.37
N LYS A 171 45.92 -26.36 30.48
CA LYS A 171 46.45 -24.99 30.54
C LYS A 171 47.56 -24.72 29.52
N ILE A 172 48.44 -25.69 29.25
CA ILE A 172 49.48 -25.56 28.22
C ILE A 172 48.83 -25.46 26.84
N ILE A 173 47.85 -26.33 26.54
CA ILE A 173 47.14 -26.33 25.25
C ILE A 173 46.35 -25.03 25.05
N ASP A 174 45.62 -24.57 26.07
CA ASP A 174 44.85 -23.32 26.03
C ASP A 174 45.76 -22.11 25.81
N SER A 175 46.87 -22.02 26.55
CA SER A 175 47.86 -20.93 26.38
C SER A 175 48.56 -20.96 25.02
N CYS A 176 48.64 -22.14 24.39
CA CYS A 176 49.23 -22.33 23.08
C CYS A 176 48.32 -21.82 21.95
N GLY A 177 46.99 -21.97 22.11
CA GLY A 177 45.99 -21.61 21.10
C GLY A 177 45.38 -20.21 21.26
N GLU A 178 45.58 -19.55 22.41
CA GLU A 178 44.91 -18.29 22.76
C GLU A 178 45.13 -17.16 21.73
N GLU A 179 46.37 -16.96 21.28
CA GLU A 179 46.70 -15.92 20.29
C GLU A 179 46.04 -16.21 18.94
N LEU A 180 46.09 -17.47 18.48
CA LEU A 180 45.47 -17.91 17.23
C LEU A 180 43.94 -17.77 17.29
N GLU A 181 43.32 -18.16 18.41
CA GLU A 181 41.87 -18.06 18.59
C GLU A 181 41.41 -16.60 18.61
N ASN A 182 42.15 -15.72 19.28
CA ASN A 182 41.87 -14.28 19.31
C ASN A 182 41.95 -13.66 17.91
N LEU A 183 43.03 -13.93 17.16
CA LEU A 183 43.18 -13.46 15.78
C LEU A 183 42.10 -14.03 14.85
N GLN A 184 41.69 -15.30 15.03
CA GLN A 184 40.58 -15.89 14.28
C GLN A 184 39.22 -15.23 14.62
N LYS A 185 39.02 -14.81 15.88
CA LYS A 185 37.82 -14.09 16.31
C LYS A 185 37.76 -12.69 15.69
N GLU A 186 38.87 -11.97 15.66
CA GLU A 186 38.99 -10.68 14.96
C GLU A 186 38.70 -10.83 13.46
N LYS A 187 39.27 -11.88 12.82
CA LYS A 187 38.99 -12.17 11.40
C LYS A 187 37.50 -12.39 11.17
N ARG A 188 36.84 -13.19 12.02
CA ARG A 188 35.39 -13.46 11.93
C ARG A 188 34.55 -12.18 12.04
N GLN A 189 34.98 -11.19 12.82
CA GLN A 189 34.31 -9.89 12.91
C GLN A 189 34.47 -9.10 11.61
N LEU A 190 35.68 -9.03 11.05
CA LEU A 190 35.93 -8.31 9.80
C LEU A 190 35.19 -8.95 8.61
N VAL A 191 35.20 -10.29 8.49
CA VAL A 191 34.52 -10.99 7.38
C VAL A 191 33.04 -11.28 7.63
N GLN A 192 32.45 -10.77 8.73
CA GLN A 192 31.08 -11.12 9.14
C GLN A 192 30.05 -10.85 8.04
N LYS A 193 30.13 -9.68 7.39
CA LYS A 193 29.20 -9.28 6.31
C LYS A 193 29.29 -10.21 5.11
N LYS A 194 30.51 -10.52 4.66
CA LYS A 194 30.74 -11.51 3.59
C LYS A 194 30.16 -12.86 3.98
N ASN A 195 30.46 -13.36 5.18
CA ASN A 195 29.97 -14.65 5.67
C ASN A 195 28.44 -14.72 5.77
N LEU A 196 27.76 -13.59 5.99
CA LEU A 196 26.30 -13.52 5.93
C LEU A 196 25.79 -13.68 4.49
N LEU A 197 26.44 -13.02 3.53
CA LEU A 197 26.11 -13.13 2.11
C LEU A 197 26.40 -14.53 1.55
N ASP A 198 27.53 -15.15 1.92
CA ASP A 198 27.86 -16.53 1.56
C ASP A 198 26.83 -17.53 2.10
N ARG A 199 26.44 -17.38 3.38
CA ARG A 199 25.38 -18.20 3.96
C ARG A 199 24.04 -17.99 3.28
N LYS A 200 23.76 -16.80 2.77
CA LYS A 200 22.55 -16.51 2.00
C LYS A 200 22.61 -17.24 0.65
N LEU A 201 23.71 -17.09 -0.11
CA LEU A 201 23.91 -17.78 -1.39
C LEU A 201 23.79 -19.31 -1.25
N ASN A 202 24.43 -19.90 -0.24
CA ASN A 202 24.32 -21.34 0.05
C ASN A 202 22.87 -21.83 0.31
N LYS A 203 21.92 -20.93 0.59
CA LYS A 203 20.50 -21.26 0.80
C LYS A 203 19.62 -20.99 -0.42
N ILE A 204 20.02 -20.10 -1.32
CA ILE A 204 19.17 -19.65 -2.44
C ILE A 204 19.72 -20.07 -3.80
N ASP A 205 21.04 -20.21 -3.93
CA ASP A 205 21.73 -20.49 -5.18
C ASP A 205 22.02 -21.99 -5.31
N PRO A 206 21.37 -22.70 -6.25
CA PRO A 206 21.64 -24.12 -6.46
C PRO A 206 23.12 -24.41 -6.76
N GLN A 207 23.87 -23.49 -7.39
CA GLN A 207 25.26 -23.71 -7.77
C GLN A 207 26.20 -23.74 -6.55
N GLU A 208 25.84 -23.06 -5.47
CA GLU A 208 26.61 -22.98 -4.22
C GLU A 208 26.17 -24.08 -3.22
N MET A 209 25.05 -24.76 -3.47
CA MET A 209 24.55 -25.83 -2.61
C MET A 209 25.33 -27.13 -2.76
N SER A 210 25.44 -27.89 -1.65
CA SER A 210 25.88 -29.28 -1.70
C SER A 210 24.89 -30.13 -2.51
N PHE A 211 25.38 -31.20 -3.15
CA PHE A 211 24.55 -32.13 -3.92
C PHE A 211 23.33 -32.67 -3.15
N VAL A 212 23.52 -32.98 -1.86
CA VAL A 212 22.43 -33.46 -0.99
C VAL A 212 21.36 -32.38 -0.81
N ASN A 213 21.76 -31.11 -0.66
CA ASN A 213 20.84 -29.99 -0.50
C ASN A 213 20.09 -29.66 -1.79
N GLN A 214 20.76 -29.75 -2.95
CA GLN A 214 20.12 -29.62 -4.27
C GLN A 214 19.01 -30.67 -4.44
N MET A 215 19.31 -31.94 -4.15
CA MET A 215 18.33 -33.03 -4.22
C MET A 215 17.19 -32.83 -3.22
N ALA A 216 17.50 -32.41 -1.99
CA ALA A 216 16.48 -32.13 -0.98
C ALA A 216 15.56 -30.96 -1.37
N GLN A 217 16.08 -29.93 -2.06
CA GLN A 217 15.27 -28.82 -2.56
C GLN A 217 14.36 -29.26 -3.72
N MET A 218 14.89 -30.06 -4.65
CA MET A 218 14.09 -30.61 -5.76
C MET A 218 12.93 -31.47 -5.23
N VAL A 219 13.18 -32.36 -4.28
CA VAL A 219 12.16 -33.23 -3.69
C VAL A 219 11.12 -32.43 -2.90
N ARG A 220 11.54 -31.41 -2.13
CA ARG A 220 10.62 -30.55 -1.36
C ARG A 220 9.71 -29.68 -2.22
N ASN A 221 10.05 -29.45 -3.49
CA ASN A 221 9.21 -28.68 -4.41
C ASN A 221 8.30 -29.56 -5.28
N LEU A 222 8.33 -30.89 -5.11
CA LEU A 222 7.39 -31.79 -5.78
C LEU A 222 5.99 -31.65 -5.19
N PRO A 223 4.93 -31.88 -6.00
CA PRO A 223 3.56 -31.90 -5.50
C PRO A 223 3.42 -32.84 -4.29
N VAL A 224 2.66 -32.44 -3.27
CA VAL A 224 2.39 -33.18 -2.02
C VAL A 224 3.53 -33.13 -0.99
N ILE A 225 4.80 -33.17 -1.41
CA ILE A 225 5.97 -33.07 -0.51
C ILE A 225 6.28 -31.61 -0.14
N ASP A 226 5.68 -30.66 -0.84
CA ASP A 226 5.72 -29.21 -0.59
C ASP A 226 5.13 -28.75 0.74
N LEU A 227 4.54 -29.66 1.52
CA LEU A 227 4.19 -29.41 2.92
C LEU A 227 5.43 -29.34 3.84
N ALA A 228 6.58 -29.88 3.41
CA ALA A 228 7.81 -29.97 4.20
C ALA A 228 8.80 -28.83 3.90
N ASN A 229 8.36 -27.57 4.08
CA ASN A 229 9.17 -26.34 3.91
C ASN A 229 9.81 -26.21 2.51
N PRO A 230 9.00 -25.89 1.48
CA PRO A 230 9.46 -25.75 0.10
C PRO A 230 10.19 -24.43 -0.09
N SER A 231 11.06 -24.34 -1.12
CA SER A 231 11.75 -23.08 -1.42
C SER A 231 10.86 -22.06 -2.13
N LEU A 232 9.76 -22.53 -2.73
CA LEU A 232 8.72 -21.70 -3.33
C LEU A 232 7.43 -21.93 -2.55
N LYS A 233 6.90 -20.90 -1.91
CA LYS A 233 5.71 -20.99 -1.06
C LYS A 233 4.84 -19.75 -1.17
N ILE A 234 3.55 -19.91 -0.94
CA ILE A 234 2.63 -18.78 -0.83
C ILE A 234 3.02 -17.97 0.41
N GLU A 235 3.43 -16.73 0.21
CA GLU A 235 3.69 -15.79 1.27
C GLU A 235 2.39 -15.10 1.65
N GLN A 236 2.06 -15.09 2.94
CA GLN A 236 0.82 -14.50 3.42
C GLN A 236 0.96 -13.77 4.75
N VAL A 237 0.19 -12.69 4.87
CA VAL A 237 0.04 -11.88 6.09
C VAL A 237 -1.41 -12.00 6.56
N VAL A 238 -1.63 -12.23 7.86
CA VAL A 238 -2.96 -12.33 8.45
C VAL A 238 -3.22 -11.09 9.30
N LEU A 239 -4.15 -10.24 8.85
CA LEU A 239 -4.51 -9.00 9.53
C LEU A 239 -5.59 -9.30 10.58
N GLN A 240 -5.27 -9.15 11.87
CA GLN A 240 -6.21 -9.52 12.94
C GLN A 240 -7.34 -8.50 13.10
N ASP A 241 -7.03 -7.22 12.91
CA ASP A 241 -7.95 -6.09 13.13
C ASP A 241 -8.75 -5.74 11.88
N VAL A 242 -8.31 -6.20 10.70
CA VAL A 242 -9.03 -6.03 9.43
C VAL A 242 -9.72 -7.35 9.10
N ARG A 243 -11.05 -7.34 8.98
CA ARG A 243 -11.83 -8.55 8.76
C ARG A 243 -12.64 -8.49 7.46
N ASP A 244 -12.82 -9.66 6.86
CA ASP A 244 -13.69 -9.88 5.71
C ASP A 244 -14.95 -10.62 6.17
N ASP A 245 -16.11 -10.23 5.65
CA ASP A 245 -17.34 -11.00 5.80
C ASP A 245 -17.41 -12.09 4.73
N VAL A 246 -17.35 -13.34 5.17
CA VAL A 246 -17.42 -14.53 4.32
C VAL A 246 -18.62 -15.34 4.76
N ASN A 247 -19.72 -15.26 3.99
CA ASN A 247 -20.93 -16.06 4.18
C ASN A 247 -21.41 -16.11 5.66
N PHE A 248 -21.83 -14.97 6.20
CA PHE A 248 -22.32 -14.82 7.57
C PHE A 248 -21.28 -15.03 8.69
N MET A 249 -19.99 -15.13 8.34
CA MET A 249 -18.89 -15.18 9.30
C MET A 249 -17.86 -14.09 9.02
N THR A 250 -17.47 -13.37 10.06
CA THR A 250 -16.42 -12.36 9.98
C THR A 250 -15.08 -13.01 10.30
N VAL A 251 -14.17 -13.06 9.32
CA VAL A 251 -12.86 -13.71 9.45
C VAL A 251 -11.72 -12.71 9.26
N PRO A 252 -10.54 -12.91 9.89
CA PRO A 252 -9.37 -12.08 9.62
C PRO A 252 -9.02 -12.05 8.13
N LYS A 253 -8.69 -10.87 7.61
CA LYS A 253 -8.27 -10.69 6.21
C LYS A 253 -6.89 -11.34 6.02
N VAL A 254 -6.74 -12.11 4.93
CA VAL A 254 -5.49 -12.81 4.60
C VAL A 254 -4.94 -12.29 3.28
N GLU A 255 -3.80 -11.63 3.36
CA GLU A 255 -3.10 -10.98 2.26
C GLU A 255 -2.05 -11.87 1.63
N ARG A 256 -2.05 -11.98 0.31
CA ARG A 256 -1.12 -12.84 -0.45
C ARG A 256 -0.38 -12.09 -1.57
N CYS A 257 -0.53 -10.78 -1.66
CA CYS A 257 0.12 -9.98 -2.70
C CYS A 257 1.66 -10.15 -2.72
N ILE A 258 2.27 -10.31 -1.55
CA ILE A 258 3.72 -10.56 -1.41
C ILE A 258 4.18 -11.93 -1.91
N THR A 259 3.26 -12.81 -2.31
CA THR A 259 3.63 -14.04 -3.02
C THR A 259 4.29 -13.72 -4.37
N CYS A 260 3.84 -12.66 -5.06
CA CYS A 260 4.41 -12.21 -6.33
C CYS A 260 5.21 -10.90 -6.19
N HIS A 261 4.80 -10.00 -5.30
CA HIS A 261 5.46 -8.71 -5.03
C HIS A 261 6.53 -8.80 -3.93
N LEU A 262 7.50 -9.69 -4.12
CA LEU A 262 8.45 -10.09 -3.05
C LEU A 262 9.42 -8.97 -2.63
N GLY A 263 9.72 -8.02 -3.53
CA GLY A 263 10.61 -6.89 -3.25
C GLY A 263 9.93 -5.69 -2.59
N ILE A 264 8.62 -5.76 -2.30
CA ILE A 264 7.81 -4.58 -1.96
C ILE A 264 8.31 -3.81 -0.73
N SER A 265 8.82 -4.52 0.29
CA SER A 265 9.32 -3.94 1.54
C SER A 265 10.85 -3.77 1.57
N ASN A 266 11.56 -4.26 0.56
CA ASN A 266 13.03 -4.28 0.56
C ASN A 266 13.59 -3.14 -0.32
N PRO A 267 14.35 -2.16 0.23
CA PRO A 267 14.89 -1.03 -0.53
C PRO A 267 15.88 -1.41 -1.64
N ASP A 268 16.44 -2.62 -1.62
CA ASP A 268 17.38 -3.10 -2.64
C ASP A 268 16.75 -3.25 -4.04
N TYR A 269 15.41 -3.26 -4.11
CA TYR A 269 14.65 -3.51 -5.34
C TYR A 269 13.99 -2.23 -5.89
N LYS A 270 14.40 -1.05 -5.44
CA LYS A 270 13.77 0.23 -5.82
C LYS A 270 13.86 0.54 -7.32
N ASP A 271 14.88 0.01 -8.01
CA ASP A 271 15.16 0.26 -9.42
C ASP A 271 14.65 -0.87 -10.33
N GLU A 272 14.01 -1.88 -9.75
CA GLU A 272 13.52 -3.05 -10.48
C GLU A 272 12.19 -2.78 -11.19
N ALA A 273 11.88 -3.64 -12.16
CA ALA A 273 10.58 -3.63 -12.83
C ALA A 273 9.48 -4.22 -11.92
N GLN A 274 8.23 -3.82 -12.17
CA GLN A 274 7.08 -4.49 -11.57
C GLN A 274 7.03 -5.96 -12.04
N PRO A 275 6.72 -6.93 -11.16
CA PRO A 275 6.18 -6.77 -9.81
C PRO A 275 7.23 -6.69 -8.67
N PHE A 276 8.52 -6.78 -8.97
CA PHE A 276 9.59 -6.89 -7.94
C PHE A 276 10.02 -5.56 -7.34
N LYS A 277 9.52 -4.44 -7.87
CA LYS A 277 9.87 -3.11 -7.42
C LYS A 277 9.42 -2.84 -5.97
N THR A 278 10.28 -2.17 -5.21
CA THR A 278 9.97 -1.69 -3.86
C THR A 278 8.86 -0.64 -3.85
N HIS A 279 8.13 -0.55 -2.74
CA HIS A 279 7.19 0.52 -2.49
C HIS A 279 7.89 1.90 -2.49
N PRO A 280 7.35 2.93 -3.17
CA PRO A 280 8.02 4.22 -3.38
C PRO A 280 8.28 5.05 -2.11
N ASN A 281 7.63 4.72 -0.99
CA ASN A 281 7.80 5.41 0.28
C ASN A 281 7.67 4.40 1.44
N LEU A 282 8.78 3.76 1.80
CA LEU A 282 8.83 2.75 2.87
C LEU A 282 8.63 3.34 4.27
N GLU A 283 8.98 4.61 4.47
CA GLU A 283 8.82 5.29 5.77
C GLU A 283 7.35 5.54 6.10
N LEU A 284 6.51 5.70 5.08
CA LEU A 284 5.08 5.94 5.27
C LEU A 284 4.23 4.66 5.14
N PHE A 285 4.70 3.69 4.36
CA PHE A 285 3.93 2.50 4.02
C PHE A 285 4.81 1.25 4.00
N VAL A 286 4.23 0.10 4.37
CA VAL A 286 4.77 -1.26 4.32
C VAL A 286 6.07 -1.54 5.09
N GLY A 287 6.89 -0.52 5.38
CA GLY A 287 8.07 -0.64 6.23
C GLY A 287 7.70 -0.93 7.67
N ASN A 288 8.59 -1.61 8.38
CA ASN A 288 8.33 -2.09 9.75
C ASN A 288 8.05 -0.96 10.74
N ASP A 289 8.77 0.16 10.62
CA ASP A 289 8.59 1.35 11.47
C ASP A 289 7.64 2.38 10.87
N SER A 290 6.97 2.04 9.76
CA SER A 290 6.05 2.96 9.10
C SER A 290 4.74 3.09 9.89
N PRO A 291 3.99 4.20 9.76
CA PRO A 291 2.64 4.29 10.29
C PRO A 291 1.63 3.31 9.67
N HIS A 292 2.00 2.64 8.57
CA HIS A 292 1.18 1.64 7.89
C HIS A 292 2.01 0.38 7.57
N PRO A 293 2.46 -0.37 8.59
CA PRO A 293 3.29 -1.55 8.37
C PRO A 293 2.50 -2.62 7.62
N LEU A 294 3.18 -3.39 6.78
CA LEU A 294 2.54 -4.41 5.93
C LEU A 294 1.79 -5.45 6.77
N GLU A 295 2.33 -5.78 7.94
CA GLU A 295 1.84 -6.81 8.85
C GLU A 295 0.49 -6.46 9.49
N GLU A 296 0.16 -5.16 9.60
CA GLU A 296 -1.09 -4.68 10.21
C GLU A 296 -2.12 -4.21 9.17
N PHE A 297 -1.66 -3.64 8.05
CA PHE A 297 -2.55 -3.04 7.04
C PHE A 297 -2.69 -3.88 5.76
N GLY A 298 -1.69 -4.70 5.41
CA GLY A 298 -1.73 -5.43 4.15
C GLY A 298 -1.71 -4.54 2.90
N CYS A 299 -2.05 -5.12 1.75
CA CYS A 299 -2.02 -4.43 0.46
C CYS A 299 -3.41 -3.98 0.01
N THR A 300 -4.43 -4.84 0.14
CA THR A 300 -5.78 -4.59 -0.39
C THR A 300 -6.58 -3.57 0.41
N VAL A 301 -6.15 -3.22 1.63
CA VAL A 301 -6.77 -2.11 2.37
C VAL A 301 -6.66 -0.81 1.57
N CYS A 302 -5.46 -0.51 1.06
CA CYS A 302 -5.20 0.68 0.25
C CYS A 302 -5.51 0.47 -1.24
N HIS A 303 -5.15 -0.71 -1.78
CA HIS A 303 -5.24 -0.97 -3.21
C HIS A 303 -6.58 -1.58 -3.67
N GLY A 304 -7.40 -2.11 -2.77
CA GLY A 304 -8.53 -2.98 -3.13
C GLY A 304 -8.06 -4.30 -3.74
N GLY A 305 -8.96 -5.02 -4.41
CA GLY A 305 -8.68 -6.31 -5.03
C GLY A 305 -8.97 -7.48 -4.10
N ARG A 306 -8.53 -8.67 -4.51
CA ARG A 306 -8.79 -9.91 -3.79
C ARG A 306 -7.56 -10.38 -3.04
N SER A 307 -7.54 -10.15 -1.73
CA SER A 307 -6.41 -10.41 -0.80
C SER A 307 -5.85 -11.84 -0.90
N ARG A 308 -6.72 -12.83 -1.10
CA ARG A 308 -6.34 -14.25 -1.22
C ARG A 308 -5.96 -14.70 -2.63
N GLY A 309 -6.03 -13.81 -3.62
CA GLY A 309 -5.70 -14.09 -5.01
C GLY A 309 -4.21 -14.38 -5.18
N ILE A 310 -3.89 -15.45 -5.91
CA ILE A 310 -2.50 -15.89 -6.17
C ILE A 310 -2.20 -15.95 -7.68
N ASP A 311 -3.11 -15.44 -8.50
CA ASP A 311 -2.97 -15.34 -9.96
C ASP A 311 -3.31 -13.89 -10.36
N PHE A 312 -2.78 -13.42 -11.49
CA PHE A 312 -2.91 -12.02 -11.91
C PHE A 312 -4.37 -11.57 -11.99
N SER A 313 -5.22 -12.30 -12.73
CA SER A 313 -6.64 -11.96 -12.87
C SER A 313 -7.44 -12.18 -11.57
N ARG A 314 -7.10 -13.24 -10.80
CA ARG A 314 -7.83 -13.58 -9.57
C ARG A 314 -7.53 -12.68 -8.39
N ALA A 315 -6.39 -11.99 -8.39
CA ALA A 315 -6.11 -10.89 -7.47
C ALA A 315 -6.94 -9.62 -7.79
N ALA A 316 -7.75 -9.66 -8.85
CA ALA A 316 -8.63 -8.59 -9.33
C ALA A 316 -7.88 -7.32 -9.73
N HIS A 317 -6.71 -7.47 -10.36
CA HIS A 317 -6.00 -6.36 -10.99
C HIS A 317 -6.90 -5.68 -12.02
N THR A 318 -6.94 -4.35 -12.01
CA THR A 318 -7.78 -3.57 -12.93
C THR A 318 -6.93 -2.70 -13.85
N PRO A 319 -7.15 -2.77 -15.18
CA PRO A 319 -6.44 -1.90 -16.11
C PRO A 319 -6.90 -0.45 -15.95
N ALA A 320 -5.96 0.49 -16.03
CA ALA A 320 -6.20 1.93 -15.97
C ALA A 320 -6.76 2.50 -17.29
N SER A 321 -6.64 1.78 -18.40
CA SER A 321 -7.08 2.26 -19.72
C SER A 321 -7.49 1.12 -20.65
N ALA A 322 -8.24 1.45 -21.71
CA ALA A 322 -8.61 0.49 -22.75
C ALA A 322 -7.39 -0.13 -23.46
N VAL A 323 -6.31 0.65 -23.64
CA VAL A 323 -5.05 0.17 -24.22
C VAL A 323 -4.39 -0.86 -23.29
N GLN A 324 -4.30 -0.55 -22.00
CA GLN A 324 -3.74 -1.47 -21.02
C GLN A 324 -4.59 -2.74 -20.90
N LYS A 325 -5.93 -2.60 -20.92
CA LYS A 325 -6.85 -3.74 -20.94
C LYS A 325 -6.54 -4.69 -22.08
N LYS A 326 -6.38 -4.18 -23.32
CA LYS A 326 -6.04 -5.02 -24.48
C LYS A 326 -4.70 -5.73 -24.29
N ALA A 327 -3.67 -5.01 -23.83
CA ALA A 327 -2.35 -5.59 -23.57
C ALA A 327 -2.39 -6.69 -22.49
N TRP A 328 -3.22 -6.52 -21.45
CA TRP A 328 -3.36 -7.50 -20.38
C TRP A 328 -4.16 -8.74 -20.81
N ILE A 329 -5.16 -8.59 -21.67
CA ILE A 329 -5.85 -9.73 -22.30
C ILE A 329 -4.84 -10.58 -23.07
N GLU A 330 -3.98 -9.96 -23.88
CA GLU A 330 -2.99 -10.67 -24.70
C GLU A 330 -1.86 -11.29 -23.86
N LYS A 331 -1.37 -10.58 -22.83
CA LYS A 331 -0.18 -11.01 -22.06
C LYS A 331 -0.49 -11.94 -20.89
N TYR A 332 -1.63 -11.74 -20.23
CA TYR A 332 -1.96 -12.39 -18.95
C TYR A 332 -3.29 -13.14 -18.99
N ASP A 333 -3.92 -13.28 -20.17
CA ASP A 333 -5.27 -13.83 -20.31
C ASP A 333 -6.25 -13.15 -19.35
N TRP A 334 -6.14 -11.81 -19.28
CA TRP A 334 -6.87 -11.03 -18.29
C TRP A 334 -8.36 -11.03 -18.59
N GLU A 335 -9.15 -11.33 -17.56
CA GLU A 335 -10.60 -11.17 -17.55
C GLU A 335 -11.06 -10.43 -16.30
N LYS A 336 -12.19 -9.72 -16.39
CA LYS A 336 -12.81 -9.12 -15.22
C LYS A 336 -13.34 -10.23 -14.34
N LEU A 337 -12.91 -10.27 -13.08
CA LEU A 337 -13.46 -11.19 -12.10
C LEU A 337 -14.94 -10.83 -11.84
N GLU A 338 -15.84 -11.64 -12.40
CA GLU A 338 -17.28 -11.48 -12.21
C GLU A 338 -17.65 -11.69 -10.73
N LEU A 339 -18.67 -10.95 -10.27
CA LEU A 339 -19.19 -11.01 -8.89
C LEU A 339 -18.22 -10.56 -7.78
N TRP A 340 -17.02 -10.07 -8.11
CA TRP A 340 -16.14 -9.43 -7.12
C TRP A 340 -16.40 -7.92 -7.07
N GLU A 341 -16.94 -7.45 -5.95
CA GLU A 341 -17.40 -6.06 -5.79
C GLU A 341 -16.26 -5.07 -5.51
N GLU A 342 -15.09 -5.55 -5.07
CA GLU A 342 -13.94 -4.74 -4.69
C GLU A 342 -12.74 -4.95 -5.63
N PRO A 343 -12.81 -4.54 -6.91
CA PRO A 343 -11.67 -4.66 -7.81
C PRO A 343 -10.48 -3.82 -7.31
N MET A 344 -9.27 -4.20 -7.68
CA MET A 344 -8.09 -3.42 -7.33
C MET A 344 -8.13 -2.07 -8.04
N LEU A 345 -7.90 -1.00 -7.30
CA LEU A 345 -7.83 0.35 -7.82
C LEU A 345 -6.63 0.47 -8.77
N PRO A 346 -6.84 0.99 -10.00
CA PRO A 346 -5.72 1.39 -10.84
C PRO A 346 -4.81 2.37 -10.08
N LEU A 347 -3.50 2.33 -10.34
CA LEU A 347 -2.51 3.16 -9.63
C LEU A 347 -2.85 4.67 -9.62
N VAL A 348 -3.54 5.15 -10.66
CA VAL A 348 -3.98 6.56 -10.74
C VAL A 348 -5.00 6.94 -9.66
N ASN A 349 -5.71 5.96 -9.11
CA ASN A 349 -6.82 6.09 -8.15
C ASN A 349 -6.49 5.52 -6.77
N VAL A 350 -5.30 4.96 -6.54
CA VAL A 350 -4.95 4.29 -5.28
C VAL A 350 -5.09 5.21 -4.05
N GLN A 351 -4.88 6.51 -4.22
CA GLN A 351 -5.05 7.49 -3.14
C GLN A 351 -6.49 7.55 -2.61
N ALA A 352 -7.49 7.08 -3.36
CA ALA A 352 -8.86 6.94 -2.86
C ALA A 352 -8.95 5.97 -1.67
N GLY A 353 -8.05 4.98 -1.58
CA GLY A 353 -7.97 4.05 -0.46
C GLY A 353 -7.71 4.73 0.88
N CYS A 354 -7.01 5.88 0.89
CA CYS A 354 -6.73 6.64 2.11
C CYS A 354 -8.02 7.12 2.80
N PHE A 355 -9.08 7.37 2.04
CA PHE A 355 -10.35 7.88 2.58
C PHE A 355 -11.06 6.88 3.49
N LYS A 356 -10.77 5.58 3.38
CA LYS A 356 -11.39 4.54 4.23
C LYS A 356 -11.19 4.81 5.71
N CYS A 357 -10.00 5.28 6.10
CA CYS A 357 -9.65 5.56 7.49
C CYS A 357 -9.58 7.07 7.78
N HIS A 358 -9.13 7.88 6.81
CA HIS A 358 -8.93 9.32 7.01
C HIS A 358 -10.13 10.18 6.58
N SER A 359 -11.35 9.62 6.53
CA SER A 359 -12.56 10.36 6.13
C SER A 359 -12.90 11.56 7.03
N GLY A 360 -12.45 11.52 8.29
CA GLY A 360 -12.61 12.61 9.26
C GLY A 360 -11.59 13.74 9.15
N GLU A 361 -10.57 13.61 8.30
CA GLU A 361 -9.53 14.63 8.14
C GLU A 361 -9.89 15.65 7.05
N SER A 362 -9.53 16.92 7.26
CA SER A 362 -9.69 17.98 6.24
C SER A 362 -8.66 17.88 5.11
N THR A 363 -7.50 17.28 5.40
CA THR A 363 -6.36 17.13 4.48
C THR A 363 -5.54 15.92 4.84
N ILE A 364 -5.32 15.04 3.87
CA ILE A 364 -4.57 13.81 4.06
C ILE A 364 -3.17 13.99 3.45
N LYS A 365 -2.12 13.90 4.27
CA LYS A 365 -0.73 14.07 3.81
C LYS A 365 -0.36 12.96 2.82
N GLY A 366 0.21 13.33 1.68
CA GLY A 366 0.63 12.37 0.64
C GLY A 366 -0.50 11.88 -0.29
N ALA A 367 -1.73 12.37 -0.11
CA ALA A 367 -2.89 11.98 -0.92
C ALA A 367 -3.44 13.16 -1.76
N ASP A 368 -2.57 13.86 -2.48
CA ASP A 368 -2.90 15.11 -3.19
C ASP A 368 -4.07 15.00 -4.18
N LYS A 369 -4.21 13.86 -4.90
CA LYS A 369 -5.33 13.63 -5.82
C LYS A 369 -6.63 13.38 -5.07
N LEU A 370 -6.58 12.69 -3.93
CA LEU A 370 -7.76 12.51 -3.07
C LEU A 370 -8.19 13.87 -2.51
N ASN A 371 -7.25 14.65 -1.96
CA ASN A 371 -7.54 16.00 -1.47
C ASN A 371 -8.15 16.89 -2.56
N LEU A 372 -7.58 16.85 -3.78
CA LEU A 372 -8.13 17.55 -4.94
C LEU A 372 -9.55 17.07 -5.26
N GLY A 373 -9.81 15.76 -5.25
CA GLY A 373 -11.15 15.21 -5.48
C GLY A 373 -12.17 15.66 -4.44
N LEU A 374 -11.80 15.67 -3.16
CA LEU A 374 -12.65 16.16 -2.06
C LEU A 374 -12.95 17.66 -2.23
N ASP A 375 -11.94 18.47 -2.54
CA ASP A 375 -12.12 19.90 -2.79
C ASP A 375 -13.01 20.16 -4.00
N VAL A 376 -12.94 19.32 -5.05
CA VAL A 376 -13.83 19.40 -6.20
C VAL A 376 -15.27 19.05 -5.81
N ILE A 377 -15.50 18.02 -5.00
CA ILE A 377 -16.84 17.67 -4.48
C ILE A 377 -17.45 18.84 -3.73
N GLU A 378 -16.67 19.45 -2.82
CA GLU A 378 -17.09 20.58 -2.01
C GLU A 378 -17.37 21.82 -2.87
N ARG A 379 -16.50 22.12 -3.83
CA ARG A 379 -16.60 23.34 -4.65
C ARG A 379 -17.60 23.25 -5.79
N ALA A 380 -17.72 22.09 -6.42
CA ALA A 380 -18.73 21.85 -7.46
C ALA A 380 -20.12 21.66 -6.85
N GLY A 381 -20.22 21.42 -5.54
CA GLY A 381 -21.48 21.24 -4.85
C GLY A 381 -22.17 19.94 -5.26
N CYS A 382 -21.43 18.84 -5.42
CA CYS A 382 -22.03 17.54 -5.76
C CYS A 382 -23.12 17.13 -4.74
N TYR A 383 -22.95 17.57 -3.48
CA TYR A 383 -23.91 17.38 -2.39
C TYR A 383 -25.22 18.17 -2.54
N ASN A 384 -25.31 19.12 -3.48
CA ASN A 384 -26.56 19.81 -3.78
C ASN A 384 -27.65 18.85 -4.30
N CYS A 385 -27.24 17.78 -4.98
CA CYS A 385 -28.13 16.78 -5.57
C CYS A 385 -27.89 15.37 -5.01
N HIS A 386 -26.65 15.00 -4.72
CA HIS A 386 -26.31 13.69 -4.14
C HIS A 386 -26.31 13.78 -2.62
N VAL A 387 -27.00 12.85 -1.95
CA VAL A 387 -26.94 12.76 -0.49
C VAL A 387 -25.54 12.31 -0.09
N ILE A 388 -24.82 13.18 0.62
CA ILE A 388 -23.52 12.89 1.21
C ILE A 388 -23.61 13.34 2.67
N ASP A 389 -23.59 12.38 3.60
CA ASP A 389 -23.89 12.63 5.01
C ASP A 389 -23.03 13.74 5.63
N LYS A 390 -21.75 13.82 5.26
CA LYS A 390 -20.82 14.87 5.69
C LYS A 390 -21.31 16.30 5.37
N TYR A 391 -22.09 16.47 4.31
CA TYR A 391 -22.49 17.78 3.77
C TYR A 391 -24.00 18.05 3.90
N LYS A 392 -24.74 17.23 4.66
CA LYS A 392 -26.20 17.33 4.77
C LYS A 392 -26.70 18.71 5.19
N ASP A 393 -25.99 19.34 6.14
CA ASP A 393 -26.36 20.65 6.70
C ASP A 393 -25.55 21.80 6.09
N TRP A 394 -24.78 21.55 5.03
CA TRP A 394 -23.99 22.59 4.37
C TRP A 394 -24.89 23.47 3.48
N PRO A 395 -24.57 24.77 3.36
CA PRO A 395 -25.29 25.65 2.45
C PRO A 395 -25.11 25.15 1.00
N LYS A 396 -26.18 25.25 0.21
CA LYS A 396 -26.12 24.87 -1.20
C LYS A 396 -25.09 25.72 -1.94
N THR A 397 -24.33 25.08 -2.82
CA THR A 397 -23.38 25.77 -3.69
C THR A 397 -24.11 26.48 -4.83
N GLY A 398 -23.85 27.77 -5.02
CA GLY A 398 -24.39 28.57 -6.12
C GLY A 398 -24.56 30.04 -5.71
N PRO A 399 -24.67 30.98 -6.66
CA PRO A 399 -25.04 32.34 -6.35
C PRO A 399 -26.53 32.44 -6.01
N ASP A 400 -26.89 33.38 -5.15
CA ASP A 400 -28.29 33.78 -4.99
C ASP A 400 -28.84 34.37 -6.30
N LEU A 401 -30.02 33.90 -6.70
CA LEU A 401 -30.74 34.30 -7.90
C LEU A 401 -32.00 35.14 -7.58
N THR A 402 -32.28 35.41 -6.30
CA THR A 402 -33.50 36.11 -5.84
C THR A 402 -33.68 37.48 -6.48
N GLN A 403 -32.59 38.22 -6.71
CA GLN A 403 -32.62 39.58 -7.25
C GLN A 403 -31.92 39.69 -8.62
N ILE A 404 -31.90 38.59 -9.39
CA ILE A 404 -31.11 38.45 -10.63
C ILE A 404 -31.35 39.55 -11.67
N ALA A 405 -32.58 40.06 -11.77
CA ALA A 405 -32.97 41.06 -12.77
C ALA A 405 -32.35 42.45 -12.53
N SER A 406 -31.90 42.73 -11.30
CA SER A 406 -31.20 43.98 -10.98
C SER A 406 -29.74 43.99 -11.44
N LYS A 407 -29.18 42.80 -11.73
CA LYS A 407 -27.77 42.62 -12.07
C LYS A 407 -27.53 42.27 -13.52
N LEU A 408 -28.40 41.44 -14.10
CA LEU A 408 -28.20 40.79 -15.41
C LEU A 408 -29.33 41.16 -16.37
N THR A 409 -29.08 41.01 -17.67
CA THR A 409 -30.14 41.07 -18.71
C THR A 409 -30.57 39.66 -19.12
N PRO A 410 -31.81 39.47 -19.62
CA PRO A 410 -32.27 38.16 -20.10
C PRO A 410 -31.36 37.58 -21.19
N ALA A 411 -30.90 38.42 -22.12
CA ALA A 411 -29.97 38.01 -23.18
C ALA A 411 -28.61 37.55 -22.64
N TRP A 412 -28.09 38.21 -21.60
CA TRP A 412 -26.86 37.76 -20.95
C TRP A 412 -27.06 36.42 -20.24
N ALA A 413 -28.17 36.29 -19.49
CA ALA A 413 -28.49 35.07 -18.75
C ALA A 413 -28.66 33.86 -19.69
N TYR A 414 -29.31 34.05 -20.84
CA TYR A 414 -29.44 33.02 -21.87
C TYR A 414 -28.07 32.49 -22.30
N LYS A 415 -27.17 33.38 -22.73
CA LYS A 415 -25.84 33.02 -23.22
C LYS A 415 -25.01 32.32 -22.14
N TRP A 416 -25.13 32.78 -20.90
CA TRP A 416 -24.43 32.18 -19.76
C TRP A 416 -24.95 30.78 -19.44
N ILE A 417 -26.26 30.56 -19.43
CA ILE A 417 -26.85 29.23 -19.18
C ILE A 417 -26.54 28.26 -20.33
N ALA A 418 -26.55 28.74 -21.57
CA ALA A 418 -26.26 27.94 -22.76
C ALA A 418 -24.81 27.43 -22.80
N ASP A 419 -23.85 28.29 -22.44
CA ASP A 419 -22.42 27.98 -22.48
C ASP A 419 -21.64 28.89 -21.49
N PRO A 420 -21.60 28.53 -20.19
CA PRO A 420 -20.94 29.32 -19.16
C PRO A 420 -19.44 29.52 -19.44
N GLN A 421 -18.78 28.50 -20.01
CA GLN A 421 -17.34 28.49 -20.27
C GLN A 421 -16.94 29.49 -21.35
N SER A 422 -17.86 29.87 -22.25
CA SER A 422 -17.59 30.91 -23.23
C SER A 422 -17.50 32.34 -22.69
N PHE A 423 -18.03 32.59 -21.49
CA PHE A 423 -17.80 33.85 -20.79
C PHE A 423 -16.59 33.75 -19.87
N ARG A 424 -16.46 32.64 -19.13
CA ARG A 424 -15.37 32.36 -18.19
C ARG A 424 -14.96 30.91 -18.27
N HIS A 425 -13.77 30.65 -18.79
CA HIS A 425 -13.23 29.29 -18.97
C HIS A 425 -13.20 28.51 -17.66
N LYS A 426 -12.78 29.14 -16.55
CA LYS A 426 -12.69 28.47 -15.24
C LYS A 426 -13.93 28.60 -14.36
N THR A 427 -15.10 28.84 -14.96
CA THR A 427 -16.37 28.83 -14.22
C THR A 427 -16.67 27.45 -13.65
N TRP A 428 -17.27 27.43 -12.46
CA TRP A 428 -17.73 26.21 -11.79
C TRP A 428 -19.16 25.83 -12.13
N MET A 429 -19.89 26.71 -12.83
CA MET A 429 -21.18 26.33 -13.40
C MET A 429 -20.92 25.35 -14.54
N PRO A 430 -21.37 24.08 -14.44
CA PRO A 430 -21.16 23.11 -15.50
C PRO A 430 -22.00 23.47 -16.72
N SER A 431 -21.57 23.01 -17.89
CA SER A 431 -22.38 23.10 -19.10
C SER A 431 -23.35 21.92 -19.12
N TYR A 432 -24.65 22.22 -19.03
CA TYR A 432 -25.71 21.20 -19.06
C TYR A 432 -26.18 20.90 -20.48
N PHE A 433 -25.94 21.82 -21.42
CA PHE A 433 -26.45 21.76 -22.80
C PHE A 433 -25.31 21.50 -23.78
N ASN A 434 -25.63 20.95 -24.96
CA ASN A 434 -24.66 20.58 -26.00
C ASN A 434 -23.58 19.57 -25.55
N GLN A 435 -23.91 18.74 -24.57
CA GLN A 435 -23.09 17.62 -24.11
C GLN A 435 -23.26 16.42 -25.05
N SER A 436 -22.36 15.43 -24.94
CA SER A 436 -22.37 14.25 -25.82
C SER A 436 -23.69 13.47 -25.81
N ASN A 437 -24.49 13.60 -24.75
CA ASN A 437 -25.80 12.95 -24.59
C ASN A 437 -27.00 13.83 -25.00
N ASN A 438 -26.80 15.10 -25.39
CA ASN A 438 -27.88 16.01 -25.82
C ASN A 438 -27.44 17.00 -26.93
N SER A 439 -26.46 16.61 -27.75
CA SER A 439 -25.90 17.44 -28.83
C SER A 439 -26.48 17.17 -30.23
N ASP A 440 -27.40 16.22 -30.36
CA ASP A 440 -28.09 15.96 -31.63
C ASP A 440 -29.01 17.15 -32.02
N PRO A 441 -29.40 17.27 -33.30
CA PRO A 441 -30.16 18.43 -33.78
C PRO A 441 -31.49 18.67 -33.04
N GLU A 442 -32.21 17.60 -32.67
CA GLU A 442 -33.51 17.71 -32.00
C GLU A 442 -33.33 18.15 -30.55
N SER A 443 -32.40 17.51 -29.82
CA SER A 443 -32.05 17.90 -28.45
C SER A 443 -31.56 19.35 -28.37
N LYS A 444 -30.83 19.83 -29.40
CA LYS A 444 -30.39 21.23 -29.47
C LYS A 444 -31.55 22.20 -29.58
N LEU A 445 -32.49 21.95 -30.50
CA LEU A 445 -33.68 22.80 -30.66
C LEU A 445 -34.49 22.83 -29.36
N ARG A 446 -34.68 21.68 -28.72
CA ARG A 446 -35.34 21.56 -27.43
C ARG A 446 -34.62 22.37 -26.34
N SER A 447 -33.32 22.16 -26.18
CA SER A 447 -32.48 22.84 -25.18
C SER A 447 -32.55 24.36 -25.32
N GLN A 448 -32.56 24.89 -26.55
CA GLN A 448 -32.65 26.32 -26.80
C GLN A 448 -33.92 26.94 -26.20
N GLN A 449 -35.05 26.23 -26.27
CA GLN A 449 -36.32 26.69 -25.70
C GLN A 449 -36.40 26.45 -24.18
N GLU A 450 -35.82 25.35 -23.68
CA GLU A 450 -35.70 25.11 -22.24
C GLU A 450 -34.91 26.23 -21.55
N ILE A 451 -33.83 26.72 -22.17
CA ILE A 451 -33.05 27.86 -21.65
C ILE A 451 -33.91 29.14 -21.62
N HIS A 452 -34.70 29.40 -22.67
CA HIS A 452 -35.64 30.54 -22.68
C HIS A 452 -36.65 30.45 -21.53
N ALA A 453 -37.22 29.27 -21.29
CA ALA A 453 -38.14 29.05 -20.19
C ALA A 453 -37.48 29.27 -18.82
N ILE A 454 -36.24 28.79 -18.63
CA ILE A 454 -35.45 29.03 -17.40
C ILE A 454 -35.23 30.54 -17.20
N VAL A 455 -34.76 31.25 -18.24
CA VAL A 455 -34.52 32.69 -18.18
C VAL A 455 -35.81 33.44 -17.86
N HIS A 456 -36.91 33.09 -18.54
CA HIS A 456 -38.21 33.71 -18.29
C HIS A 456 -38.64 33.53 -16.84
N TYR A 457 -38.58 32.31 -16.30
CA TYR A 457 -38.93 32.03 -14.90
C TYR A 457 -38.06 32.83 -13.92
N LEU A 458 -36.74 32.82 -14.09
CA LEU A 458 -35.80 33.51 -13.20
C LEU A 458 -36.06 35.02 -13.16
N PHE A 459 -36.34 35.64 -14.31
CA PHE A 459 -36.60 37.07 -14.37
C PHE A 459 -38.01 37.42 -13.89
N ALA A 460 -39.02 36.60 -14.20
CA ALA A 460 -40.39 36.80 -13.74
C ALA A 460 -40.55 36.63 -12.22
N LYS A 461 -39.67 35.83 -11.59
CA LYS A 461 -39.62 35.60 -10.14
C LYS A 461 -38.59 36.45 -9.41
N SER A 462 -37.86 37.31 -10.12
CA SER A 462 -36.88 38.19 -9.49
C SER A 462 -37.57 39.21 -8.59
N GLU A 463 -37.10 39.32 -7.35
CA GLU A 463 -37.48 40.40 -6.45
C GLU A 463 -36.87 41.73 -6.92
N ALA A 464 -37.54 42.83 -6.56
CA ALA A 464 -37.06 44.16 -6.87
C ALA A 464 -35.85 44.51 -5.98
N PHE A 465 -34.78 45.00 -6.61
CA PHE A 465 -33.64 45.57 -5.92
C PHE A 465 -33.24 46.87 -6.60
N THR A 466 -33.15 47.94 -5.82
CA THR A 466 -32.77 49.26 -6.31
C THR A 466 -31.36 49.57 -5.80
N ALA A 467 -30.40 49.63 -6.72
CA ALA A 467 -29.05 50.10 -6.42
C ALA A 467 -29.10 51.57 -5.98
N GLU A 468 -28.31 51.94 -4.98
CA GLU A 468 -28.14 53.36 -4.65
C GLU A 468 -27.54 54.10 -5.84
N VAL A 469 -28.23 55.13 -6.33
CA VAL A 469 -27.75 55.92 -7.45
C VAL A 469 -26.59 56.79 -6.98
N ASN A 470 -25.37 56.39 -7.33
CA ASN A 470 -24.18 57.20 -7.13
C ASN A 470 -23.80 57.89 -8.45
N SER A 471 -23.98 59.21 -8.50
CA SER A 471 -23.69 60.05 -9.67
C SER A 471 -22.21 60.46 -9.79
N LEU A 472 -21.36 60.05 -8.85
CA LEU A 472 -19.93 60.39 -8.89
C LEU A 472 -19.28 59.79 -10.14
N LYS A 473 -18.46 60.60 -10.80
CA LYS A 473 -17.63 60.17 -11.92
C LYS A 473 -16.36 59.53 -11.37
N GLY A 474 -16.17 58.24 -11.65
CA GLY A 474 -14.97 57.51 -11.21
C GLY A 474 -13.80 57.67 -12.17
N ASN A 475 -12.57 57.68 -11.63
CA ASN A 475 -11.31 57.66 -12.37
C ASN A 475 -10.76 56.21 -12.46
N PRO A 476 -10.69 55.60 -13.66
CA PRO A 476 -10.23 54.22 -13.81
C PRO A 476 -8.76 54.01 -13.43
N ILE A 477 -7.90 55.04 -13.54
CA ILE A 477 -6.47 54.93 -13.15
C ILE A 477 -6.37 54.78 -11.63
N ASN A 478 -7.14 55.58 -10.88
CA ASN A 478 -7.24 55.44 -9.43
C ASN A 478 -7.87 54.10 -9.06
N GLY A 479 -8.91 53.68 -9.80
CA GLY A 479 -9.57 52.38 -9.59
C GLY A 479 -8.62 51.21 -9.70
N GLU A 480 -7.72 51.22 -10.69
CA GLU A 480 -6.66 50.21 -10.82
C GLU A 480 -5.72 50.20 -9.60
N SER A 481 -5.28 51.39 -9.15
CA SER A 481 -4.43 51.52 -7.96
C SER A 481 -5.12 50.99 -6.70
N LEU A 482 -6.41 51.28 -6.54
CA LEU A 482 -7.24 50.81 -5.42
C LEU A 482 -7.43 49.28 -5.45
N VAL A 483 -7.71 48.69 -6.61
CA VAL A 483 -7.82 47.22 -6.75
C VAL A 483 -6.54 46.51 -6.28
N ASN A 484 -5.37 47.10 -6.56
CA ASN A 484 -4.07 46.57 -6.14
C ASN A 484 -3.74 46.81 -4.66
N SER A 485 -4.29 47.86 -4.03
CA SER A 485 -3.91 48.27 -2.67
C SER A 485 -4.93 47.90 -1.58
N VAL A 486 -6.23 47.84 -1.90
CA VAL A 486 -7.31 47.49 -0.96
C VAL A 486 -7.32 45.98 -0.65
N GLY A 487 -6.68 45.17 -1.48
CA GLY A 487 -6.58 43.72 -1.29
C GLY A 487 -7.59 42.90 -2.09
N CYS A 488 -8.23 43.49 -3.13
CA CYS A 488 -9.16 42.78 -4.00
C CYS A 488 -8.55 41.49 -4.60
N LEU A 489 -7.25 41.54 -4.92
CA LEU A 489 -6.49 40.43 -5.50
C LEU A 489 -6.21 39.27 -4.53
N ALA A 490 -6.48 39.44 -3.23
CA ALA A 490 -6.41 38.34 -2.26
C ALA A 490 -7.50 37.29 -2.49
N CYS A 491 -8.64 37.71 -3.07
CA CYS A 491 -9.76 36.81 -3.38
C CYS A 491 -10.05 36.72 -4.88
N HIS A 492 -9.86 37.80 -5.64
CA HIS A 492 -10.24 37.90 -7.04
C HIS A 492 -9.05 37.78 -8.00
N GLN A 493 -9.32 37.27 -9.20
CA GLN A 493 -8.37 37.28 -10.32
C GLN A 493 -8.91 38.19 -11.43
N LEU A 494 -8.05 39.04 -12.00
CA LEU A 494 -8.44 39.96 -13.07
C LEU A 494 -8.37 39.34 -14.47
N LYS A 495 -7.59 38.26 -14.65
CA LYS A 495 -7.45 37.57 -15.93
C LYS A 495 -7.96 36.13 -15.83
N ASP A 496 -8.56 35.67 -16.92
CA ASP A 496 -8.97 34.28 -17.11
C ASP A 496 -7.97 33.60 -18.05
N GLU A 497 -6.92 33.02 -17.48
CA GLU A 497 -5.88 32.34 -18.25
C GLU A 497 -6.31 30.92 -18.63
N ALA A 498 -6.45 30.67 -19.94
CA ALA A 498 -6.80 29.36 -20.50
C ALA A 498 -5.71 28.28 -20.33
N GLN A 499 -4.44 28.70 -20.15
CA GLN A 499 -3.27 27.82 -19.99
C GLN A 499 -2.76 27.77 -18.55
N ALA A 500 -3.66 27.68 -17.58
CA ALA A 500 -3.23 27.60 -16.20
C ALA A 500 -2.62 26.23 -15.88
N GLN A 501 -1.64 26.25 -14.98
CA GLN A 501 -1.07 25.07 -14.36
C GLN A 501 -2.17 24.12 -13.87
N PRO A 502 -1.94 22.79 -13.89
CA PRO A 502 -2.92 21.82 -13.40
C PRO A 502 -3.43 22.21 -12.02
N GLU A 503 -4.75 22.14 -11.84
CA GLU A 503 -5.37 22.51 -10.57
C GLU A 503 -4.88 21.60 -9.45
N THR A 504 -4.52 22.20 -8.33
CA THR A 504 -4.13 21.54 -7.09
C THR A 504 -5.17 21.85 -6.03
N ALA A 505 -5.23 21.02 -4.99
CA ALA A 505 -6.06 21.30 -3.80
C ALA A 505 -5.80 22.74 -3.27
N ASN A 506 -4.53 23.14 -3.21
CA ASN A 506 -4.14 24.48 -2.77
C ASN A 506 -4.59 25.60 -3.72
N SER A 507 -4.47 25.43 -5.04
CA SER A 507 -4.92 26.45 -6.00
C SER A 507 -6.43 26.61 -6.00
N LEU A 508 -7.17 25.54 -5.73
CA LEU A 508 -8.61 25.59 -5.53
C LEU A 508 -8.95 26.34 -4.25
N ARG A 509 -8.40 25.94 -3.11
CA ARG A 509 -8.74 26.55 -1.82
C ARG A 509 -8.43 28.05 -1.74
N ARG A 510 -7.42 28.53 -2.47
CA ARG A 510 -7.06 29.95 -2.53
C ARG A 510 -7.97 30.81 -3.41
N ARG A 511 -8.81 30.21 -4.27
CA ARG A 511 -9.74 30.96 -5.13
C ARG A 511 -11.08 31.19 -4.44
N PHE A 512 -11.12 32.20 -3.57
CA PHE A 512 -12.32 32.58 -2.81
C PHE A 512 -13.32 33.40 -3.63
N GLY A 513 -12.83 34.38 -4.41
CA GLY A 513 -13.64 35.27 -5.22
C GLY A 513 -13.79 34.77 -6.66
N PRO A 514 -14.88 35.17 -7.35
CA PRO A 514 -15.01 34.93 -8.78
C PRO A 514 -13.95 35.70 -9.57
N ILE A 515 -13.55 35.15 -10.72
CA ILE A 515 -12.73 35.85 -11.71
C ILE A 515 -13.52 37.07 -12.24
N LEU A 516 -12.86 38.22 -12.30
CA LEU A 516 -13.48 39.51 -12.65
C LEU A 516 -13.35 39.86 -14.13
N SER A 517 -12.63 39.06 -14.91
CA SER A 517 -12.47 39.29 -16.34
C SER A 517 -13.83 39.40 -17.06
N GLY A 518 -13.94 40.40 -17.93
CA GLY A 518 -15.14 40.68 -18.72
C GLY A 518 -16.36 41.15 -17.91
N ILE A 519 -16.20 41.55 -16.65
CA ILE A 519 -17.31 41.95 -15.77
C ILE A 519 -18.15 43.10 -16.35
N GLY A 520 -17.56 43.98 -17.17
CA GLY A 520 -18.25 45.04 -17.91
C GLY A 520 -19.34 44.56 -18.86
N THR A 521 -19.26 43.30 -19.31
CA THR A 521 -20.32 42.69 -20.13
C THR A 521 -21.43 42.05 -19.29
N LYS A 522 -21.21 41.83 -18.00
CA LYS A 522 -22.13 41.11 -17.12
C LYS A 522 -23.12 42.00 -16.38
N THR A 523 -22.69 43.17 -15.95
CA THR A 523 -23.47 44.03 -15.06
C THR A 523 -23.22 45.50 -15.37
N THR A 524 -23.82 46.41 -14.61
CA THR A 524 -23.68 47.86 -14.81
C THR A 524 -22.75 48.48 -13.78
N ARG A 525 -22.30 49.70 -14.06
CA ARG A 525 -21.43 50.46 -13.16
C ARG A 525 -22.14 50.78 -11.85
N GLU A 526 -23.41 51.15 -11.94
CA GLU A 526 -24.26 51.52 -10.80
C GLU A 526 -24.44 50.32 -9.86
N TRP A 527 -24.68 49.13 -10.42
CA TRP A 527 -24.76 47.89 -9.64
C TRP A 527 -23.43 47.57 -8.95
N LEU A 528 -22.29 47.76 -9.63
CA LEU A 528 -20.96 47.51 -9.06
C LEU A 528 -20.64 48.45 -7.89
N ILE A 529 -20.97 49.74 -7.99
CA ILE A 529 -20.73 50.69 -6.89
C ILE A 529 -21.48 50.24 -5.64
N ASP A 530 -22.75 49.91 -5.81
CA ASP A 530 -23.60 49.47 -4.72
C ASP A 530 -23.10 48.18 -4.07
N TRP A 531 -22.72 47.20 -4.89
CA TRP A 531 -22.12 45.93 -4.43
C TRP A 531 -20.79 46.14 -3.70
N LEU A 532 -19.95 47.08 -4.15
CA LEU A 532 -18.66 47.39 -3.53
C LEU A 532 -18.84 48.09 -2.17
N LYS A 533 -19.89 48.90 -2.01
CA LYS A 533 -20.22 49.59 -0.76
C LYS A 533 -20.77 48.65 0.30
N ASP A 534 -21.75 47.82 -0.05
CA ASP A 534 -22.41 46.91 0.88
C ASP A 534 -22.89 45.63 0.17
N PRO A 535 -22.01 44.64 -0.02
CA PRO A 535 -22.36 43.41 -0.72
C PRO A 535 -23.40 42.58 0.04
N GLN A 536 -23.47 42.71 1.37
CA GLN A 536 -24.45 42.02 2.22
C GLN A 536 -25.89 42.49 1.95
N ARG A 537 -26.09 43.72 1.45
CA ARG A 537 -27.41 44.25 1.08
C ARG A 537 -28.06 43.50 -0.07
N TYR A 538 -27.24 43.09 -1.05
CA TYR A 538 -27.69 42.29 -2.19
C TYR A 538 -27.71 40.78 -1.84
N HIS A 539 -26.71 40.30 -1.11
CA HIS A 539 -26.61 38.88 -0.74
C HIS A 539 -26.16 38.74 0.73
N PRO A 540 -27.08 38.57 1.69
CA PRO A 540 -26.76 38.57 3.12
C PRO A 540 -25.68 37.56 3.54
N GLN A 541 -25.61 36.40 2.87
CA GLN A 541 -24.63 35.34 3.16
C GLN A 541 -23.34 35.44 2.31
N THR A 542 -23.06 36.59 1.70
CA THR A 542 -21.93 36.74 0.79
C THR A 542 -20.61 36.65 1.56
N ARG A 543 -19.61 36.00 0.95
CA ARG A 543 -18.25 35.93 1.51
C ARG A 543 -17.47 37.23 1.32
N MET A 544 -17.91 38.12 0.44
CA MET A 544 -17.25 39.40 0.21
C MET A 544 -17.53 40.34 1.40
N PRO A 545 -16.51 40.79 2.14
CA PRO A 545 -16.71 41.69 3.27
C PRO A 545 -17.04 43.10 2.78
N ASN A 546 -17.64 43.91 3.66
CA ASN A 546 -17.68 45.35 3.45
C ASN A 546 -16.26 45.92 3.60
N LEU A 547 -15.71 46.43 2.49
CA LEU A 547 -14.33 46.94 2.41
C LEU A 547 -14.19 48.37 2.98
N ARG A 548 -15.28 48.98 3.47
CA ARG A 548 -15.35 50.34 4.01
C ARG A 548 -14.84 51.41 3.04
N LEU A 549 -15.10 51.19 1.75
CA LEU A 549 -14.77 52.12 0.69
C LEU A 549 -15.61 53.40 0.80
N THR A 550 -15.01 54.53 0.51
CA THR A 550 -15.74 55.78 0.27
C THR A 550 -16.53 55.70 -1.04
N ASP A 551 -17.55 56.55 -1.18
CA ASP A 551 -18.35 56.62 -2.41
C ASP A 551 -17.49 56.90 -3.66
N GLN A 552 -16.41 57.68 -3.52
CA GLN A 552 -15.49 57.98 -4.62
C GLN A 552 -14.57 56.80 -4.94
N GLU A 553 -14.03 56.09 -3.94
CA GLU A 553 -13.21 54.90 -4.17
C GLU A 553 -14.02 53.78 -4.84
N ALA A 554 -15.26 53.57 -4.40
CA ALA A 554 -16.17 52.62 -5.04
C ALA A 554 -16.47 53.03 -6.50
N ALA A 555 -16.68 54.32 -6.75
CA ALA A 555 -16.87 54.86 -8.10
C ALA A 555 -15.65 54.68 -9.01
N ASP A 556 -14.43 54.89 -8.49
CA ASP A 556 -13.15 54.73 -9.20
C ASP A 556 -12.91 53.25 -9.56
N ILE A 557 -13.06 52.33 -8.58
CA ILE A 557 -12.94 50.88 -8.79
C ILE A 557 -13.98 50.39 -9.81
N ALA A 558 -15.25 50.80 -9.67
CA ALA A 558 -16.29 50.40 -10.60
C ALA A 558 -16.01 50.90 -12.03
N SER A 559 -15.50 52.13 -12.20
CA SER A 559 -15.09 52.68 -13.50
C SER A 559 -13.94 51.89 -14.14
N PHE A 560 -12.99 51.39 -13.34
CA PHE A 560 -11.92 50.50 -13.83
C PHE A 560 -12.46 49.13 -14.26
N LEU A 561 -13.25 48.48 -13.41
CA LEU A 561 -13.76 47.12 -13.67
C LEU A 561 -14.75 47.08 -14.84
N ILE A 562 -15.61 48.08 -15.00
CA ILE A 562 -16.61 48.11 -16.07
C ILE A 562 -15.99 48.29 -17.46
N ALA A 563 -14.76 48.81 -17.55
CA ALA A 563 -14.05 48.97 -18.80
C ALA A 563 -13.62 47.61 -19.41
N ASP A 564 -13.53 46.56 -18.59
CA ASP A 564 -13.18 45.22 -19.05
C ASP A 564 -14.41 44.47 -19.57
N THR A 565 -14.57 44.46 -20.89
CA THR A 565 -15.69 43.82 -21.59
C THR A 565 -15.25 42.61 -22.42
N ASN A 566 -16.03 41.53 -22.41
CA ASN A 566 -15.89 40.38 -23.29
C ASN A 566 -16.74 40.58 -24.56
N THR A 567 -16.14 41.18 -25.58
CA THR A 567 -16.80 41.49 -26.86
C THR A 567 -17.24 40.24 -27.63
N ASN A 568 -16.46 39.15 -27.55
CA ASN A 568 -16.79 37.88 -28.19
C ASN A 568 -18.05 37.25 -27.60
N PHE A 569 -18.22 37.32 -26.28
CA PHE A 569 -19.45 36.85 -25.63
C PHE A 569 -20.62 37.80 -25.90
N ALA A 570 -20.38 39.10 -25.90
CA ALA A 570 -21.40 40.11 -26.18
C ALA A 570 -21.99 39.96 -27.58
N SER A 571 -21.18 39.62 -28.59
CA SER A 571 -21.61 39.47 -29.99
C SER A 571 -22.37 38.18 -30.31
N LYS A 572 -22.34 37.16 -29.43
CA LYS A 572 -23.14 35.94 -29.61
C LYS A 572 -24.62 36.28 -29.72
N THR A 573 -25.36 35.60 -30.59
CA THR A 573 -26.82 35.74 -30.71
C THR A 573 -27.54 34.67 -29.90
N SER A 574 -28.75 34.99 -29.45
CA SER A 574 -29.65 34.02 -28.82
C SER A 574 -30.69 33.60 -29.86
N PRO A 575 -30.98 32.30 -30.00
CA PRO A 575 -32.06 31.81 -30.86
C PRO A 575 -33.39 32.47 -30.55
N MET A 576 -34.26 32.60 -31.55
CA MET A 576 -35.63 33.06 -31.33
C MET A 576 -36.45 32.00 -30.60
N ILE A 577 -37.51 32.45 -29.93
CA ILE A 577 -38.48 31.56 -29.30
C ILE A 577 -39.24 30.82 -30.41
N ASP A 578 -39.38 29.50 -30.25
CA ASP A 578 -40.19 28.64 -31.11
C ASP A 578 -41.35 28.08 -30.29
N ASP A 579 -42.53 28.67 -30.46
CA ASP A 579 -43.73 28.32 -29.71
C ASP A 579 -44.16 26.88 -29.95
N LYS A 580 -43.85 26.32 -31.13
CA LYS A 580 -44.19 24.92 -31.43
C LYS A 580 -43.36 23.98 -30.56
N VAL A 581 -42.05 24.17 -30.53
CA VAL A 581 -41.13 23.35 -29.71
C VAL A 581 -41.41 23.56 -28.22
N LEU A 582 -41.71 24.80 -27.80
CA LEU A 582 -42.06 25.08 -26.41
C LEU A 582 -43.34 24.36 -25.97
N ASN A 583 -44.37 24.36 -26.82
CA ASN A 583 -45.61 23.63 -26.58
C ASN A 583 -45.39 22.11 -26.54
N GLU A 584 -44.54 21.57 -27.41
CA GLU A 584 -44.14 20.15 -27.37
C GLU A 584 -43.44 19.79 -26.05
N ILE A 585 -42.51 20.63 -25.57
CA ILE A 585 -41.84 20.44 -24.28
C ILE A 585 -42.84 20.43 -23.12
N ALA A 586 -43.75 21.42 -23.08
CA ALA A 586 -44.76 21.54 -22.05
C ALA A 586 -45.73 20.34 -22.07
N PHE A 587 -46.15 19.92 -23.26
CA PHE A 587 -46.99 18.75 -23.45
C PHE A 587 -46.33 17.46 -22.94
N ASP A 588 -45.06 17.24 -23.29
CA ASP A 588 -44.28 16.09 -22.82
C ASP A 588 -44.16 16.06 -21.30
N PHE A 589 -43.98 17.22 -20.67
CA PHE A 589 -43.93 17.33 -19.22
C PHE A 589 -45.28 16.98 -18.59
N LEU A 590 -46.37 17.55 -19.08
CA LEU A 590 -47.73 17.29 -18.56
C LEU A 590 -48.10 15.80 -18.69
N LYS A 591 -47.74 15.17 -19.81
CA LYS A 591 -47.99 13.74 -20.05
C LYS A 591 -47.29 12.79 -19.09
N LYS A 592 -46.26 13.23 -18.34
CA LYS A 592 -45.63 12.40 -17.31
C LYS A 592 -46.59 12.08 -16.17
N ASN A 593 -47.50 13.00 -15.87
CA ASN A 593 -48.40 12.92 -14.71
C ASN A 593 -49.89 12.98 -15.07
N LEU A 594 -50.23 13.34 -16.31
CA LEU A 594 -51.62 13.50 -16.77
C LEU A 594 -51.90 12.61 -17.99
N PRO A 595 -53.13 12.06 -18.12
CA PRO A 595 -53.59 11.45 -19.37
C PRO A 595 -53.51 12.43 -20.54
N LYS A 596 -53.30 11.91 -21.76
CA LYS A 596 -53.10 12.71 -22.98
C LYS A 596 -54.16 13.79 -23.18
N GLU A 597 -55.44 13.46 -23.02
CA GLU A 597 -56.54 14.41 -23.19
C GLU A 597 -56.46 15.58 -22.21
N LYS A 598 -56.20 15.29 -20.92
CA LYS A 598 -56.03 16.33 -19.89
C LYS A 598 -54.78 17.18 -20.16
N ALA A 599 -53.67 16.56 -20.57
CA ALA A 599 -52.46 17.28 -20.94
C ALA A 599 -52.69 18.24 -22.11
N THR A 600 -53.49 17.84 -23.12
CA THR A 600 -53.87 18.73 -24.23
C THR A 600 -54.73 19.89 -23.77
N THR A 601 -55.73 19.64 -22.92
CA THR A 601 -56.61 20.70 -22.38
C THR A 601 -55.83 21.70 -21.52
N GLU A 602 -54.96 21.22 -20.63
CA GLU A 602 -54.12 22.08 -19.80
C GLU A 602 -53.14 22.90 -20.63
N LEU A 603 -52.50 22.31 -21.63
CA LEU A 603 -51.62 23.06 -22.54
C LEU A 603 -52.38 24.16 -23.30
N ALA A 604 -53.60 23.88 -23.74
CA ALA A 604 -54.44 24.87 -24.41
C ALA A 604 -54.88 26.01 -23.48
N ALA A 605 -54.91 25.80 -22.15
CA ALA A 605 -55.21 26.83 -21.17
C ALA A 605 -53.99 27.69 -20.77
N MET A 606 -52.78 27.26 -21.12
CA MET A 606 -51.52 27.98 -20.87
C MET A 606 -51.16 28.98 -21.98
N ASN A 607 -51.72 28.80 -23.19
CA ASN A 607 -51.60 29.70 -24.34
C ASN A 607 -52.77 30.68 -24.37
#